data_AF-A0A9D8A2P7-F1
#
_entry.id   AF-A0A9D8A2P7-F1
#
_cell.length_a   1.000
_cell.length_b   1.000
_cell.length_c   1.000
_cell.angle_alpha   90.00
_cell.angle_beta   90.00
_cell.angle_gamma   90.00
#
_symmetry.space_group_name_H-M   'P 1'
#
loop_
_entity.id
_entity.type
_entity.pdbx_description
1 polymer ?
#
loop_
_entity_poly.entity_id
_entity_poly.type
_entity_poly.pdbx_seq_one_letter_code
_entity_poly.pdbx_strand_id
1 'polypeptide(L)'
;MPKPIPFNAEFKTTEEYLQYRIEIEKVISSIAVLLNGSHSEEKDKIISQALEKVGKVARADRSYLFILKDNGLTMDNTHEWCASGITPERDNLQDLKVADFKFFINGLKQNQIVHILNVDDLPDEEGDFKQFLSIQGIHSILNIPINLNSNLYGFIGLDSVHKQSRWNHDDISLLRTLGEIFSGFLNEKPTKKISAINKITILEFSRPLCLVYTFLI
;
A
#
# COMPACT_ATOMS: atom_id res chain seq x y z
N MET A 1 -26.13 10.99 19.28
CA MET A 1 -24.89 10.30 19.70
C MET A 1 -24.68 9.12 18.77
N PRO A 2 -23.49 8.92 18.18
CA PRO A 2 -23.22 7.71 17.41
C PRO A 2 -23.31 6.51 18.35
N LYS A 3 -24.05 5.47 17.95
CA LYS A 3 -24.19 4.24 18.73
C LYS A 3 -22.79 3.60 18.87
N PRO A 4 -22.43 3.05 20.05
CA PRO A 4 -21.20 2.28 20.20
C PRO A 4 -21.21 1.13 19.21
N ILE A 5 -20.11 0.97 18.46
CA ILE A 5 -19.91 -0.14 17.54
C ILE A 5 -19.89 -1.41 18.40
N PRO A 6 -20.80 -2.37 18.20
CA PRO A 6 -20.86 -3.56 19.03
C PRO A 6 -19.56 -4.35 18.91
N PHE A 7 -19.08 -4.86 20.04
CA PHE A 7 -17.98 -5.80 20.12
C PHE A 7 -18.34 -7.07 19.33
N ASN A 8 -17.59 -7.29 18.25
CA ASN A 8 -17.15 -8.59 17.72
C ASN A 8 -18.24 -9.68 17.56
N ALA A 9 -19.08 -9.55 16.54
CA ALA A 9 -19.94 -10.66 16.10
C ALA A 9 -19.16 -11.83 15.44
N GLU A 10 -17.86 -11.65 15.16
CA GLU A 10 -17.02 -12.67 14.51
C GLU A 10 -16.27 -13.61 15.47
N PHE A 11 -15.96 -13.16 16.68
CA PHE A 11 -15.16 -13.94 17.63
C PHE A 11 -16.08 -14.57 18.68
N LYS A 12 -16.04 -15.90 18.80
CA LYS A 12 -16.88 -16.66 19.75
C LYS A 12 -16.30 -16.65 21.15
N THR A 13 -14.99 -16.43 21.27
CA THR A 13 -14.28 -16.41 22.55
C THR A 13 -13.28 -15.26 22.63
N THR A 14 -12.94 -14.86 23.86
CA THR A 14 -11.85 -13.89 24.11
C THR A 14 -10.50 -14.42 23.64
N GLU A 15 -10.27 -15.73 23.73
CA GLU A 15 -9.02 -16.35 23.27
C GLU A 15 -8.84 -16.22 21.76
N GLU A 16 -9.89 -16.47 20.97
CA GLU A 16 -9.85 -16.27 19.51
C GLU A 16 -9.53 -14.82 19.14
N TYR A 17 -10.12 -13.86 19.86
CA TYR A 17 -9.84 -12.45 19.65
C TYR A 17 -8.40 -12.06 20.04
N LEU A 18 -7.87 -12.60 21.15
CA LEU A 18 -6.48 -12.38 21.55
C LEU A 18 -5.49 -12.97 20.56
N GLN A 19 -5.75 -14.18 20.05
CA GLN A 19 -4.92 -14.81 19.03
C GLN A 19 -4.90 -13.98 17.74
N TYR A 20 -6.06 -13.52 17.29
CA TYR A 20 -6.17 -12.63 16.13
C TYR A 20 -5.37 -11.33 16.33
N ARG A 21 -5.45 -10.70 17.51
CA ARG A 21 -4.63 -9.52 17.82
C ARG A 21 -3.13 -9.82 17.78
N ILE A 22 -2.70 -10.98 18.28
CA ILE A 22 -1.30 -11.42 18.20
C ILE A 22 -0.89 -11.61 16.72
N GLU A 23 -1.77 -12.15 15.87
CA GLU A 23 -1.51 -12.29 14.43
C GLU A 23 -1.34 -10.95 13.73
N ILE A 24 -2.18 -9.95 14.04
CA ILE A 24 -2.03 -8.57 13.55
C ILE A 24 -0.65 -8.01 13.91
N GLU A 25 -0.28 -8.06 15.18
CA GLU A 25 1.00 -7.53 15.68
C GLU A 25 2.20 -8.21 14.99
N LYS A 26 2.11 -9.53 14.79
CA LYS A 26 3.12 -10.30 14.03
C LYS A 26 3.20 -9.86 12.57
N VAL A 27 2.05 -9.62 11.92
CA VAL A 27 2.01 -9.16 10.53
C VAL A 27 2.65 -7.78 10.41
N ILE A 28 2.23 -6.82 11.24
CA ILE A 28 2.80 -5.46 11.27
C ILE A 28 4.31 -5.51 11.47
N SER A 29 4.77 -6.25 12.48
CA SER A 29 6.20 -6.41 12.78
C SER A 29 6.95 -7.02 11.59
N SER A 30 6.39 -8.05 10.96
CA SER A 30 7.03 -8.68 9.80
C SER A 30 7.12 -7.76 8.59
N ILE A 31 6.11 -6.93 8.35
CA ILE A 31 6.09 -5.97 7.23
C ILE A 31 7.10 -4.85 7.49
N ALA A 32 7.18 -4.34 8.72
CA ALA A 32 8.16 -3.32 9.09
C ALA A 32 9.61 -3.80 8.89
N VAL A 33 9.89 -5.07 9.22
CA VAL A 33 11.22 -5.68 8.99
C VAL A 33 11.52 -5.83 7.50
N LEU A 34 10.55 -6.31 6.70
CA LEU A 34 10.72 -6.46 5.25
C LEU A 34 11.11 -5.14 4.58
N LEU A 35 10.55 -4.03 5.06
CA LEU A 35 10.77 -2.72 4.45
C LEU A 35 12.09 -2.08 4.87
N ASN A 36 12.49 -2.19 6.15
CA ASN A 36 13.76 -1.61 6.64
C ASN A 36 15.01 -2.25 6.02
N GLY A 37 14.93 -3.51 5.58
CA GLY A 37 16.08 -4.24 5.02
C GLY A 37 16.25 -4.08 3.50
N SER A 38 15.36 -3.36 2.82
CA SER A 38 15.19 -3.47 1.37
C SER A 38 15.91 -2.39 0.56
N HIS A 39 16.34 -2.74 -0.65
CA HIS A 39 16.85 -1.81 -1.66
C HIS A 39 15.73 -1.49 -2.65
N SER A 40 15.86 -0.40 -3.42
CA SER A 40 14.82 0.11 -4.33
C SER A 40 14.35 -0.86 -5.42
N GLU A 41 15.05 -1.97 -5.64
CA GLU A 41 14.72 -2.98 -6.65
C GLU A 41 13.73 -4.05 -6.13
N GLU A 42 13.45 -4.12 -4.83
CA GLU A 42 12.53 -5.12 -4.24
C GLU A 42 11.17 -4.54 -3.81
N LYS A 43 10.89 -3.27 -4.14
CA LYS A 43 9.72 -2.54 -3.62
C LYS A 43 8.39 -3.23 -3.90
N ASP A 44 8.15 -3.55 -5.15
CA ASP A 44 6.88 -4.13 -5.60
C ASP A 44 6.63 -5.51 -4.97
N LYS A 45 7.69 -6.28 -4.79
CA LYS A 45 7.64 -7.59 -4.13
C LYS A 45 7.24 -7.45 -2.67
N ILE A 46 7.78 -6.47 -1.95
CA ILE A 46 7.47 -6.26 -0.54
C ILE A 46 6.04 -5.75 -0.37
N ILE A 47 5.60 -4.82 -1.22
CA ILE A 47 4.20 -4.35 -1.23
C ILE A 47 3.25 -5.54 -1.44
N SER A 48 3.54 -6.39 -2.44
CA SER A 48 2.73 -7.58 -2.74
C SER A 48 2.68 -8.56 -1.56
N GLN A 49 3.81 -8.82 -0.91
CA GLN A 49 3.86 -9.69 0.27
C GLN A 49 3.13 -9.10 1.48
N ALA A 50 3.18 -7.78 1.65
CA ALA A 50 2.49 -7.10 2.72
C ALA A 50 0.97 -7.14 2.52
N LEU A 51 0.50 -6.89 1.30
CA LEU A 51 -0.91 -7.02 0.92
C LEU A 51 -1.40 -8.46 1.18
N GLU A 52 -0.67 -9.48 0.74
CA GLU A 52 -1.02 -10.88 1.02
C GLU A 52 -1.20 -11.18 2.52
N LYS A 53 -0.26 -10.71 3.35
CA LYS A 53 -0.32 -10.93 4.81
C LYS A 53 -1.54 -10.24 5.42
N VAL A 54 -1.81 -9.00 5.01
CA VAL A 54 -2.95 -8.21 5.51
C VAL A 54 -4.27 -8.81 5.05
N GLY A 55 -4.40 -9.13 3.76
CA GLY A 55 -5.62 -9.76 3.23
C GLY A 55 -5.96 -11.06 3.95
N LYS A 56 -4.96 -11.90 4.25
CA LYS A 56 -5.17 -13.14 5.02
C LYS A 56 -5.62 -12.89 6.46
N VAL A 57 -4.95 -12.00 7.20
CA VAL A 57 -5.29 -11.72 8.61
C VAL A 57 -6.64 -11.02 8.73
N ALA A 58 -6.92 -10.04 7.86
CA ALA A 58 -8.20 -9.34 7.81
C ALA A 58 -9.32 -10.16 7.14
N ARG A 59 -9.04 -11.41 6.73
CA ARG A 59 -9.97 -12.33 6.08
C ARG A 59 -10.68 -11.70 4.88
N ALA A 60 -9.95 -10.88 4.13
CA ALA A 60 -10.45 -10.23 2.93
C ALA A 60 -10.30 -11.15 1.71
N ASP A 61 -11.16 -10.92 0.72
CA ASP A 61 -11.10 -11.63 -0.55
C ASP A 61 -10.09 -10.98 -1.50
N ARG A 62 -9.92 -9.65 -1.39
CA ARG A 62 -8.84 -8.89 -2.04
C ARG A 62 -8.23 -7.88 -1.09
N SER A 63 -6.96 -7.57 -1.31
CA SER A 63 -6.27 -6.43 -0.71
C SER A 63 -5.42 -5.74 -1.76
N TYR A 64 -5.48 -4.42 -1.85
CA TYR A 64 -4.89 -3.69 -2.97
C TYR A 64 -4.34 -2.32 -2.59
N LEU A 65 -3.49 -1.79 -3.48
CA LEU A 65 -2.91 -0.46 -3.42
C LEU A 65 -3.25 0.31 -4.69
N PHE A 66 -4.01 1.38 -4.55
CA PHE A 66 -4.23 2.36 -5.61
C PHE A 66 -3.31 3.56 -5.46
N ILE A 67 -2.72 4.01 -6.56
CA ILE A 67 -1.91 5.23 -6.62
C ILE A 67 -2.55 6.23 -7.56
N LEU A 68 -2.63 7.50 -7.13
CA LEU A 68 -3.11 8.60 -7.95
C LEU A 68 -2.00 9.05 -8.92
N LYS A 69 -2.37 9.29 -10.18
CA LYS A 69 -1.50 9.80 -11.25
C LYS A 69 -2.01 11.14 -11.77
N ASP A 70 -1.23 11.76 -12.65
CA ASP A 70 -1.62 12.97 -13.38
C ASP A 70 -2.15 14.10 -12.48
N ASN A 71 -1.42 14.37 -11.38
CA ASN A 71 -1.83 15.33 -10.34
C ASN A 71 -3.19 15.02 -9.69
N GLY A 72 -3.54 13.74 -9.56
CA GLY A 72 -4.77 13.27 -8.94
C GLY A 72 -6.01 13.30 -9.83
N LEU A 73 -5.80 13.26 -11.16
CA LEU A 73 -6.88 13.16 -12.15
C LEU A 73 -7.25 11.72 -12.47
N THR A 74 -6.28 10.80 -12.39
CA THR A 74 -6.44 9.38 -12.68
C THR A 74 -5.89 8.55 -11.53
N MET A 75 -6.25 7.26 -11.47
CA MET A 75 -5.73 6.32 -10.47
C MET A 75 -5.61 4.91 -11.06
N ASP A 76 -4.60 4.17 -10.58
CA ASP A 76 -4.31 2.80 -10.99
C ASP A 76 -4.32 1.86 -9.79
N ASN A 77 -4.87 0.65 -9.97
CA ASN A 77 -4.61 -0.46 -9.07
C ASN A 77 -3.19 -0.98 -9.34
N THR A 78 -2.22 -0.53 -8.55
CA THR A 78 -0.80 -0.86 -8.81
C THR A 78 -0.42 -2.25 -8.31
N HIS A 79 -1.05 -2.69 -7.23
CA HIS A 79 -0.76 -3.96 -6.58
C HIS A 79 -2.05 -4.55 -6.02
N GLU A 80 -2.21 -5.85 -6.20
CA GLU A 80 -3.38 -6.58 -5.74
C GLU A 80 -2.94 -7.97 -5.28
N TRP A 81 -3.46 -8.38 -4.15
CA TRP A 81 -3.50 -9.78 -3.74
C TRP A 81 -4.95 -10.24 -3.72
N CYS A 82 -5.17 -11.46 -4.21
CA CYS A 82 -6.48 -12.11 -4.25
C CYS A 82 -6.42 -13.43 -3.48
N ALA A 83 -7.49 -13.73 -2.74
CA ALA A 83 -7.71 -15.05 -2.17
C ALA A 83 -7.91 -16.10 -3.28
N SER A 84 -7.74 -17.38 -2.92
CA SER A 84 -7.91 -18.48 -3.88
C SER A 84 -9.33 -18.48 -4.46
N GLY A 85 -9.44 -18.54 -5.78
CA GLY A 85 -10.72 -18.54 -6.50
C GLY A 85 -11.32 -17.15 -6.74
N ILE A 86 -10.67 -16.07 -6.27
CA ILE A 86 -11.10 -14.70 -6.53
C ILE A 86 -10.50 -14.18 -7.84
N THR A 87 -11.35 -13.61 -8.68
CA THR A 87 -10.93 -12.93 -9.91
C THR A 87 -10.13 -11.67 -9.58
N PRO A 88 -8.91 -11.51 -10.12
CA PRO A 88 -8.13 -10.30 -9.97
C PRO A 88 -8.71 -9.17 -10.83
N GLU A 89 -8.68 -7.95 -10.29
CA GLU A 89 -9.17 -6.75 -10.96
C GLU A 89 -8.04 -5.75 -11.25
N ARG A 90 -6.81 -6.02 -10.81
CA ARG A 90 -5.67 -5.11 -11.01
C ARG A 90 -5.56 -4.63 -12.45
N ASP A 91 -5.48 -5.54 -13.40
CA ASP A 91 -5.22 -5.18 -14.80
C ASP A 91 -6.46 -4.53 -15.47
N ASN A 92 -7.66 -4.67 -14.89
CA ASN A 92 -8.89 -4.00 -15.36
C ASN A 92 -9.03 -2.58 -14.79
N LEU A 93 -8.47 -2.32 -13.61
CA LEU A 93 -8.65 -1.07 -12.87
C LEU A 93 -7.44 -0.15 -13.05
N GLN A 94 -7.19 0.24 -14.30
CA GLN A 94 -6.12 1.14 -14.70
C GLN A 94 -6.69 2.43 -15.32
N ASP A 95 -5.98 3.55 -15.15
CA ASP A 95 -6.34 4.87 -15.72
C ASP A 95 -7.77 5.31 -15.38
N LEU A 96 -8.27 4.92 -14.21
CA LEU A 96 -9.60 5.26 -13.75
C LEU A 96 -9.69 6.75 -13.46
N LYS A 97 -10.68 7.44 -14.03
CA LYS A 97 -10.86 8.88 -13.82
C LYS A 97 -11.39 9.13 -12.41
N VAL A 98 -10.65 9.91 -11.63
CA VAL A 98 -11.05 10.32 -10.28
C VAL A 98 -12.41 11.04 -10.27
N ALA A 99 -12.74 11.74 -11.36
CA ALA A 99 -14.00 12.45 -11.52
C ALA A 99 -15.24 11.55 -11.52
N ASP A 100 -15.09 10.25 -11.79
CA ASP A 100 -16.17 9.27 -11.84
C ASP A 100 -16.50 8.73 -10.43
N PHE A 101 -15.64 8.98 -9.44
CA PHE A 101 -15.72 8.41 -8.08
C PHE A 101 -15.68 9.50 -6.99
N LYS A 102 -16.40 10.61 -7.20
CA LYS A 102 -16.28 11.82 -6.35
C LYS A 102 -16.56 11.56 -4.89
N PHE A 103 -17.63 10.84 -4.55
CA PHE A 103 -17.97 10.52 -3.16
C PHE A 103 -16.82 9.80 -2.45
N PHE A 104 -16.34 8.72 -3.05
CA PHE A 104 -15.26 7.90 -2.55
C PHE A 104 -13.97 8.70 -2.38
N ILE A 105 -13.52 9.39 -3.44
CA ILE A 105 -12.25 10.12 -3.42
C ILE A 105 -12.31 11.36 -2.52
N ASN A 106 -13.44 12.05 -2.43
CA ASN A 106 -13.56 13.22 -1.55
C ASN A 106 -13.45 12.85 -0.07
N GLY A 107 -13.99 11.70 0.33
CA GLY A 107 -13.79 11.16 1.68
C GLY A 107 -12.30 10.91 1.96
N LEU A 108 -11.63 10.20 1.06
CA LEU A 108 -10.20 9.90 1.19
C LEU A 108 -9.33 11.18 1.21
N LYS A 109 -9.64 12.18 0.37
CA LYS A 109 -8.95 13.50 0.37
C LYS A 109 -9.13 14.26 1.69
N GLN A 110 -10.23 14.04 2.40
CA GLN A 110 -10.48 14.59 3.73
C GLN A 110 -9.85 13.73 4.84
N ASN A 111 -8.97 12.80 4.48
CA ASN A 111 -8.34 11.83 5.37
C ASN A 111 -9.35 10.93 6.12
N GLN A 112 -10.52 10.70 5.52
CA GLN A 112 -11.55 9.83 6.08
C GLN A 112 -11.34 8.39 5.61
N ILE A 113 -11.76 7.44 6.45
CA ILE A 113 -11.88 6.03 6.08
C ILE A 113 -13.19 5.87 5.31
N VAL A 114 -13.14 5.20 4.16
CA VAL A 114 -14.35 4.79 3.46
C VAL A 114 -14.61 3.32 3.79
N HIS A 115 -15.61 3.08 4.63
CA HIS A 115 -16.01 1.73 5.05
C HIS A 115 -17.48 1.51 4.72
N ILE A 116 -17.73 0.68 3.70
CA ILE A 116 -19.07 0.31 3.25
C ILE A 116 -19.28 -1.15 3.64
N LEU A 117 -20.20 -1.37 4.59
CA LEU A 117 -20.54 -2.69 5.10
C LEU A 117 -21.36 -3.50 4.11
N ASN A 118 -22.22 -2.82 3.34
CA ASN A 118 -23.05 -3.43 2.33
C ASN A 118 -23.18 -2.45 1.16
N VAL A 119 -22.70 -2.86 -0.02
CA VAL A 119 -22.81 -2.08 -1.26
C VAL A 119 -24.28 -1.80 -1.62
N ASP A 120 -25.19 -2.71 -1.26
CA ASP A 120 -26.62 -2.49 -1.52
C ASP A 120 -27.23 -1.34 -0.73
N ASP A 121 -26.62 -0.97 0.41
CA ASP A 121 -27.07 0.12 1.28
C ASP A 121 -26.56 1.50 0.82
N LEU A 122 -25.77 1.57 -0.25
CA LEU A 122 -25.35 2.84 -0.82
C LEU A 122 -26.57 3.64 -1.32
N PRO A 123 -26.59 4.96 -1.08
CA PRO A 123 -27.69 5.82 -1.49
C PRO A 123 -27.76 5.92 -3.01
N ASP A 124 -28.96 6.19 -3.55
CA ASP A 124 -29.22 6.19 -4.99
C ASP A 124 -28.38 7.24 -5.74
N GLU A 125 -28.02 8.35 -5.07
CA GLU A 125 -27.13 9.38 -5.60
C GLU A 125 -25.73 8.85 -5.95
N GLU A 126 -25.30 7.75 -5.34
CA GLU A 126 -24.02 7.08 -5.58
C GLU A 126 -24.18 5.83 -6.48
N GLY A 127 -25.25 5.79 -7.28
CA GLY A 127 -25.61 4.65 -8.13
C GLY A 127 -24.50 4.17 -9.07
N ASP A 128 -23.73 5.10 -9.66
CA ASP A 128 -22.59 4.74 -10.53
C ASP A 128 -21.49 4.03 -9.75
N PHE A 129 -21.18 4.50 -8.54
CA PHE A 129 -20.19 3.86 -7.66
C PHE A 129 -20.68 2.50 -7.15
N LYS A 130 -21.96 2.41 -6.78
CA LYS A 130 -22.61 1.14 -6.43
C LYS A 130 -22.53 0.14 -7.58
N GLN A 131 -22.83 0.56 -8.80
CA GLN A 131 -22.75 -0.29 -9.99
C GLN A 131 -21.30 -0.75 -10.25
N PHE A 132 -20.33 0.17 -10.13
CA PHE A 132 -18.91 -0.15 -10.27
C PHE A 132 -18.46 -1.24 -9.30
N LEU A 133 -18.85 -1.15 -8.03
CA LEU A 133 -18.55 -2.18 -7.02
C LEU A 133 -19.30 -3.49 -7.30
N SER A 134 -20.57 -3.40 -7.70
CA SER A 134 -21.44 -4.56 -7.93
C SER A 134 -20.99 -5.43 -9.11
N ILE A 135 -20.51 -4.82 -10.20
CA ILE A 135 -20.00 -5.56 -11.37
C ILE A 135 -18.78 -6.42 -11.00
N GLN A 136 -18.00 -5.97 -10.01
CA GLN A 136 -16.86 -6.71 -9.47
C GLN A 136 -17.26 -7.75 -8.41
N GLY A 137 -18.56 -7.90 -8.12
CA GLY A 137 -19.09 -8.80 -7.10
C GLY A 137 -18.81 -8.35 -5.67
N ILE A 138 -18.47 -7.08 -5.44
CA ILE A 138 -18.08 -6.58 -4.12
C ILE A 138 -19.33 -6.38 -3.25
N HIS A 139 -19.30 -6.94 -2.03
CA HIS A 139 -20.32 -6.75 -1.00
C HIS A 139 -19.92 -5.71 0.05
N SER A 140 -18.64 -5.65 0.40
CA SER A 140 -18.12 -4.72 1.42
C SER A 140 -16.74 -4.23 1.04
N ILE A 141 -16.44 -2.97 1.37
CA ILE A 141 -15.10 -2.38 1.19
C ILE A 141 -14.64 -1.63 2.42
N LEU A 142 -13.33 -1.68 2.69
CA LEU A 142 -12.64 -0.82 3.65
C LEU A 142 -11.45 -0.18 2.93
N ASN A 143 -11.43 1.14 2.84
CA ASN A 143 -10.36 1.90 2.19
C ASN A 143 -9.81 2.97 3.12
N ILE A 144 -8.47 3.04 3.21
CA ILE A 144 -7.74 4.01 4.03
C ILE A 144 -6.80 4.84 3.14
N PRO A 145 -6.82 6.18 3.28
CA PRO A 145 -5.98 7.05 2.48
C PRO A 145 -4.50 6.90 2.85
N ILE A 146 -3.64 6.95 1.84
CA ILE A 146 -2.19 7.15 1.98
C ILE A 146 -1.90 8.59 1.58
N ASN A 147 -1.34 9.37 2.51
CA ASN A 147 -0.98 10.76 2.25
C ASN A 147 0.53 10.94 2.13
N LEU A 148 0.96 11.80 1.21
CA LEU A 148 2.31 12.34 1.11
C LEU A 148 2.25 13.87 1.12
N ASN A 149 3.04 14.50 2.00
CA ASN A 149 3.07 15.95 2.16
C ASN A 149 1.65 16.55 2.31
N SER A 150 0.81 15.92 3.14
CA SER A 150 -0.58 16.30 3.40
C SER A 150 -1.54 16.24 2.20
N ASN A 151 -1.14 15.60 1.09
CA ASN A 151 -1.99 15.35 -0.07
C ASN A 151 -2.25 13.86 -0.23
N LEU A 152 -3.44 13.51 -0.69
CA LEU A 152 -3.78 12.13 -1.03
C LEU A 152 -2.87 11.64 -2.16
N TYR A 153 -2.03 10.65 -1.86
CA TYR A 153 -1.14 10.00 -2.81
C TYR A 153 -1.77 8.74 -3.40
N GLY A 154 -2.53 8.03 -2.58
CA GLY A 154 -3.13 6.75 -2.92
C GLY A 154 -4.04 6.25 -1.81
N PHE A 155 -4.46 5.00 -1.89
CA PHE A 155 -5.20 4.35 -0.82
C PHE A 155 -4.92 2.85 -0.82
N ILE A 156 -5.03 2.24 0.36
CA ILE A 156 -5.04 0.79 0.53
C ILE A 156 -6.48 0.38 0.80
N GLY A 157 -6.92 -0.70 0.17
CA GLY A 157 -8.25 -1.23 0.40
C GLY A 157 -8.31 -2.73 0.59
N LEU A 158 -9.42 -3.15 1.18
CA LEU A 158 -9.89 -4.52 1.26
C LEU A 158 -11.24 -4.63 0.59
N ASP A 159 -11.45 -5.71 -0.16
CA ASP A 159 -12.77 -6.11 -0.65
C ASP A 159 -13.19 -7.42 0.01
N SER A 160 -14.51 -7.56 0.21
CA SER A 160 -15.14 -8.86 0.37
C SER A 160 -16.20 -9.06 -0.71
N VAL A 161 -16.10 -10.19 -1.40
CA VAL A 161 -16.86 -10.53 -2.61
C VAL A 161 -17.67 -11.81 -2.45
N HIS A 162 -17.34 -12.66 -1.47
CA HIS A 162 -18.14 -13.85 -1.17
C HIS A 162 -19.32 -13.56 -0.23
N LYS A 163 -19.13 -12.64 0.72
CA LYS A 163 -20.11 -12.28 1.73
C LYS A 163 -19.82 -10.88 2.24
N GLN A 164 -20.77 -10.31 3.00
CA GLN A 164 -20.48 -9.07 3.71
C GLN A 164 -19.41 -9.31 4.78
N SER A 165 -18.46 -8.38 4.86
CA SER A 165 -17.45 -8.33 5.91
C SER A 165 -17.66 -7.10 6.79
N ARG A 166 -17.33 -7.25 8.07
CA ARG A 166 -17.41 -6.16 9.05
C ARG A 166 -16.06 -6.02 9.74
N TRP A 167 -15.15 -5.32 9.07
CA TRP A 167 -13.83 -5.02 9.61
C TRP A 167 -13.95 -4.15 10.86
N ASN A 168 -13.27 -4.58 11.92
CA ASN A 168 -13.36 -3.94 13.22
C ASN A 168 -12.26 -2.87 13.38
N HIS A 169 -12.12 -2.32 14.59
CA HIS A 169 -11.13 -1.29 14.86
C HIS A 169 -9.68 -1.77 14.66
N ASP A 170 -9.40 -3.04 14.96
CA ASP A 170 -8.06 -3.61 14.81
C ASP A 170 -7.70 -3.81 13.34
N ASP A 171 -8.65 -4.21 12.49
CA ASP A 171 -8.46 -4.25 11.02
C ASP A 171 -8.16 -2.85 10.46
N ILE A 172 -8.92 -1.85 10.91
CA ILE A 172 -8.71 -0.44 10.53
C ILE A 172 -7.32 0.02 10.98
N SER A 173 -6.91 -0.33 12.20
CA SER A 173 -5.59 0.01 12.73
C SER A 173 -4.48 -0.67 11.93
N LEU A 174 -4.65 -1.95 11.58
CA LEU A 174 -3.73 -2.69 10.72
C LEU A 174 -3.53 -2.00 9.38
N LEU A 175 -4.62 -1.66 8.67
CA LEU A 175 -4.54 -0.98 7.38
C LEU A 175 -3.92 0.42 7.49
N ARG A 176 -4.22 1.16 8.57
CA ARG A 176 -3.65 2.49 8.80
C ARG A 176 -2.15 2.42 8.98
N THR A 177 -1.68 1.50 9.84
CA THR A 177 -0.25 1.25 10.03
C THR A 177 0.41 0.84 8.72
N LEU A 178 -0.24 -0.02 7.92
CA LEU A 178 0.28 -0.38 6.59
C LEU A 178 0.38 0.85 5.67
N GLY A 179 -0.62 1.73 5.67
CA GLY A 179 -0.63 2.96 4.88
C GLY A 179 0.50 3.93 5.27
N GLU A 180 0.76 4.10 6.56
CA GLU A 180 1.89 4.90 7.07
C GLU A 180 3.23 4.33 6.64
N ILE A 181 3.37 3.01 6.75
CA ILE A 181 4.55 2.27 6.33
C ILE A 181 4.78 2.43 4.81
N PHE A 182 3.74 2.24 3.99
CA PHE A 182 3.84 2.43 2.53
C PHE A 182 4.15 3.87 2.16
N SER A 183 3.56 4.85 2.86
CA SER A 183 3.86 6.28 2.67
C SER A 183 5.37 6.55 2.79
N GLY A 184 6.02 6.05 3.85
CA GLY A 184 7.46 6.19 4.02
C GLY A 184 8.25 5.60 2.86
N PHE A 185 7.86 4.39 2.43
CA PHE A 185 8.55 3.65 1.38
C PHE A 185 8.38 4.24 -0.03
N LEU A 186 7.20 4.79 -0.31
CA LEU A 186 6.87 5.43 -1.59
C LEU A 186 7.50 6.83 -1.69
N ASN A 187 7.79 7.49 -0.57
CA ASN A 187 8.45 8.79 -0.51
C ASN A 187 9.99 8.73 -0.70
N GLU A 188 10.59 7.54 -0.59
CA GLU A 188 12.02 7.37 -0.81
C GLU A 188 12.37 7.65 -2.27
N LYS A 189 12.98 8.81 -2.51
CA LYS A 189 13.61 9.13 -3.80
C LYS A 189 14.66 8.06 -4.09
N PRO A 190 14.77 7.57 -5.34
CA PRO A 190 15.90 6.72 -5.72
C PRO A 190 17.18 7.48 -5.40
N THR A 191 17.95 6.99 -4.44
CA THR A 191 19.27 7.52 -4.12
C THR A 191 20.07 7.42 -5.40
N LYS A 192 20.36 8.55 -6.06
CA LYS A 192 21.37 8.56 -7.12
C LYS A 192 22.65 8.02 -6.47
N LYS A 193 23.04 6.80 -6.81
CA LYS A 193 24.41 6.33 -6.60
C LYS A 193 25.29 7.39 -7.25
N ILE A 194 25.92 8.24 -6.45
CA ILE A 194 27.12 8.94 -6.91
C ILE A 194 28.14 7.81 -7.08
N SER A 195 28.27 7.30 -8.30
CA SER A 195 29.42 6.49 -8.68
C SER A 195 30.63 7.42 -8.66
N ALA A 196 31.22 7.62 -7.48
CA ALA A 196 32.56 8.14 -7.38
C ALA A 196 33.50 7.06 -7.95
N ILE A 197 33.68 7.08 -9.27
CA ILE A 197 34.76 6.35 -9.91
C ILE A 197 36.03 7.09 -9.51
N ASN A 198 36.73 6.58 -8.49
CA ASN A 198 38.15 6.84 -8.31
C ASN A 198 38.87 6.28 -9.55
N LYS A 199 39.08 7.11 -10.56
CA LYS A 199 40.11 6.86 -11.59
C LYS A 199 41.46 7.10 -10.93
N ILE A 200 42.01 6.08 -10.30
CA ILE A 200 43.46 6.00 -10.11
C ILE A 200 44.02 5.70 -11.50
N THR A 201 44.44 6.76 -12.20
CA THR A 201 45.24 6.63 -13.42
C THR A 201 46.62 6.12 -13.01
N ILE A 202 46.84 4.81 -13.15
CA ILE A 202 48.18 4.23 -13.17
C ILE A 202 48.77 4.63 -14.53
N LEU A 203 49.68 5.61 -14.51
CA LEU A 203 50.50 5.94 -15.68
C LEU A 203 51.47 4.77 -15.90
N GLU A 204 51.29 4.10 -17.05
CA GLU A 204 52.16 3.03 -17.50
C GLU A 204 53.59 3.52 -17.72
N PHE A 205 54.53 2.73 -17.21
CA PHE A 205 55.95 2.80 -17.46
C PHE A 205 56.26 2.52 -18.94
N SER A 206 56.91 3.47 -19.61
CA SER A 206 57.78 3.19 -20.76
C SER A 206 59.00 4.12 -20.75
N ARG A 207 60.04 3.68 -20.01
CA ARG A 207 61.53 3.74 -20.17
C ARG A 207 62.21 4.81 -21.08
N PRO A 208 63.54 5.08 -20.95
CA PRO A 208 64.53 4.71 -19.92
C PRO A 208 65.43 5.87 -19.41
N LEU A 209 66.23 5.56 -18.37
CA LEU A 209 67.48 6.18 -17.87
C LEU A 209 67.94 7.55 -18.43
N CYS A 210 68.15 8.52 -17.53
CA CYS A 210 69.43 9.23 -17.43
C CYS A 210 69.60 9.88 -16.04
N LEU A 211 70.78 9.66 -15.44
CA LEU A 211 71.25 10.34 -14.23
C LEU A 211 71.43 11.85 -14.48
N VAL A 212 71.42 12.67 -13.42
CA VAL A 212 72.51 13.60 -13.05
C VAL A 212 72.10 14.41 -11.80
N TYR A 213 73.03 14.42 -10.82
CA TYR A 213 73.07 15.23 -9.61
C TYR A 213 72.97 16.74 -9.88
N THR A 214 72.60 17.56 -8.88
CA THR A 214 73.47 18.59 -8.26
C THR A 214 72.67 19.49 -7.30
N PHE A 215 73.12 19.55 -6.05
CA PHE A 215 72.86 20.61 -5.07
C PHE A 215 73.34 21.96 -5.60
N LEU A 216 72.63 23.06 -5.37
CA LEU A 216 73.24 24.38 -5.14
C LEU A 216 72.22 25.32 -4.47
N ILE A 217 72.51 25.57 -3.19
CA ILE A 217 72.28 26.75 -2.33
C ILE A 217 70.83 27.20 -2.11
#